data_AF-A0A268EYZ8-F1
#
_entry.id   AF-A0A268EYZ8-F1
#
_cell.length_a   1.000
_cell.length_b   1.000
_cell.length_c   1.000
_cell.angle_alpha   90.00
_cell.angle_beta   90.00
_cell.angle_gamma   90.00
#
_symmetry.space_group_name_H-M   'P 1'
#
loop_
_entity.id
_entity.type
_entity.pdbx_description
1 polymer ?
#
loop_
_entity_poly.entity_id
_entity_poly.type
_entity_poly.pdbx_seq_one_letter_code
_entity_poly.pdbx_strand_id
1 'polypeptide(L)'
;MTNEAISTANLNRIEKSLRAINDNINTSINSINTNINNSLSAIHDNINVVSDQVTTVEQQLELTKSDLELLAEEFREYVRQDALIKNVQLAEMRLVKVRQEIENKYGHYEEVRRRAIGILQAVDTSLVRKDTIENASEEQLLAAPRYWLAPCLIALSAWLSDNKELAEKAVIEAIRRDDEKTSLFFALVTRRGGRYQSSRAWLERYFGQQDPNELKREIVVLIDGFSNGIFGTEARARCGLLIKSWLDELSQKAGFIETQRDQWKKALQARTEKLDSSKFPHLQKYSPTWPELQYSLEGAKLHELIFQYFNFILTQEIIPSRNLAFAVDQLLDILVREFDEEEMPLRREERLNELIIKEDGDKVSAQNLFANEKVIEERLDFTQLLTNFSMYPAETNASVATQKLAIALSKEWIIHAHDDLTAENRNSVPIDIEIKLDDWSGMSRDGTNEEQLISELQQHIQSKKEDALRKNKLSMKNWMALVAGIGFFILGIGTLVLFIASAIFLMVFTNGLMNVKRNEKAIEQNYEELFENHKQILVATLSDIVDYRREYAAEDMNAGKIGDLLEQVTPEQYTYSTYDSARAVISSH
;
A
#
# COMPACT_ATOMS: atom_id res chain seq x y z
N MET A 1 -74.06 -72.93 -77.72
CA MET A 1 -72.94 -73.60 -77.02
C MET A 1 -71.98 -72.49 -76.68
N THR A 2 -71.79 -72.02 -75.46
CA THR A 2 -71.96 -72.52 -74.09
C THR A 2 -72.25 -71.26 -73.26
N ASN A 3 -73.19 -71.31 -72.32
CA ASN A 3 -72.85 -71.49 -70.91
C ASN A 3 -71.67 -70.59 -70.48
N GLU A 4 -71.77 -69.80 -69.44
CA GLU A 4 -72.73 -69.72 -68.36
C GLU A 4 -72.26 -68.50 -67.58
N ALA A 5 -73.20 -67.89 -66.86
CA ALA A 5 -72.95 -67.06 -65.70
C ALA A 5 -71.47 -66.93 -65.32
N ILE A 6 -70.89 -65.75 -65.53
CA ILE A 6 -69.92 -65.23 -64.55
C ILE A 6 -70.73 -65.18 -63.25
N SER A 7 -70.72 -66.32 -62.58
CA SER A 7 -71.54 -66.58 -61.42
C SER A 7 -71.14 -65.54 -60.41
N THR A 8 -72.15 -64.86 -59.87
CA THR A 8 -72.06 -64.02 -58.68
C THR A 8 -71.17 -64.65 -57.60
N ALA A 9 -71.00 -65.98 -57.57
CA ALA A 9 -70.06 -66.69 -56.72
C ALA A 9 -68.57 -66.34 -56.94
N ASN A 10 -68.08 -66.17 -58.17
CA ASN A 10 -66.66 -65.84 -58.43
C ASN A 10 -66.33 -64.38 -58.10
N LEU A 11 -67.27 -63.47 -58.40
CA LEU A 11 -67.20 -62.07 -57.97
C LEU A 11 -67.22 -61.96 -56.44
N ASN A 12 -68.10 -62.70 -55.76
CA ASN A 12 -68.15 -62.74 -54.30
C ASN A 12 -66.85 -63.30 -53.66
N ARG A 13 -66.17 -64.23 -54.34
CA ARG A 13 -64.92 -64.82 -53.83
C ARG A 13 -63.74 -63.86 -53.96
N ILE A 14 -63.66 -63.14 -55.08
CA ILE A 14 -62.69 -62.07 -55.30
C ILE A 14 -62.97 -60.91 -54.32
N GLU A 15 -64.23 -60.54 -54.14
CA GLU A 15 -64.63 -59.50 -53.18
C GLU A 15 -64.26 -59.87 -51.74
N LYS A 16 -64.46 -61.14 -51.33
CA LYS A 16 -63.99 -61.64 -50.02
C LYS A 16 -62.47 -61.60 -49.89
N SER A 17 -61.71 -61.97 -50.92
CA SER A 17 -60.25 -61.91 -50.86
C SER A 17 -59.71 -60.48 -50.82
N LEU A 18 -60.35 -59.56 -51.54
CA LEU A 18 -60.02 -58.13 -51.50
C LEU A 18 -60.36 -57.52 -50.14
N ARG A 19 -61.49 -57.91 -49.53
CA ARG A 19 -61.84 -57.52 -48.15
C ARG A 19 -60.80 -58.03 -47.15
N ALA A 20 -60.40 -59.31 -47.24
CA ALA A 20 -59.40 -59.87 -46.34
C ALA A 20 -58.01 -59.20 -46.49
N ILE A 21 -57.60 -58.87 -47.72
CA ILE A 21 -56.36 -58.11 -47.97
C ILE A 21 -56.47 -56.69 -47.41
N ASN A 22 -57.61 -56.03 -47.60
CA ASN A 22 -57.88 -54.70 -47.05
C ASN A 22 -57.83 -54.70 -45.52
N ASP A 23 -58.40 -55.73 -44.89
CA ASP A 23 -58.39 -55.87 -43.43
C ASP A 23 -56.98 -56.13 -42.88
N ASN A 24 -56.15 -56.92 -43.58
CA ASN A 24 -54.74 -57.14 -43.22
C ASN A 24 -53.86 -55.90 -43.42
N ILE A 25 -54.12 -55.12 -44.47
CA ILE A 25 -53.46 -53.83 -44.70
C ILE A 25 -53.86 -52.84 -43.61
N ASN A 26 -55.15 -52.77 -43.27
CA ASN A 26 -55.65 -51.88 -42.22
C ASN A 26 -55.08 -52.25 -40.84
N THR A 27 -54.96 -53.53 -40.52
CA THR A 27 -54.35 -53.97 -39.26
C THR A 27 -52.84 -53.68 -39.20
N SER A 28 -52.12 -53.82 -40.31
CA SER A 28 -50.68 -53.46 -40.39
C SER A 28 -50.46 -51.95 -40.33
N ILE A 29 -51.31 -51.16 -41.00
CA ILE A 29 -51.29 -49.70 -40.92
C ILE A 29 -51.59 -49.26 -39.49
N ASN A 30 -52.57 -49.89 -38.84
CA ASN A 30 -52.90 -49.59 -37.45
C ASN A 30 -51.73 -49.92 -36.53
N SER A 31 -51.08 -51.08 -36.65
CA SER A 31 -49.93 -51.42 -35.79
C SER A 31 -48.73 -50.51 -36.00
N ILE A 32 -48.44 -50.11 -37.25
CA ILE A 32 -47.41 -49.13 -37.58
C ILE A 32 -47.77 -47.77 -36.98
N ASN A 33 -49.02 -47.32 -37.10
CA ASN A 33 -49.49 -46.08 -36.50
C ASN A 33 -49.38 -46.11 -34.97
N THR A 34 -49.70 -47.23 -34.32
CA THR A 34 -49.53 -47.36 -32.87
C THR A 34 -48.07 -47.28 -32.46
N ASN A 35 -47.17 -47.96 -33.19
CA ASN A 35 -45.74 -47.91 -32.90
C ASN A 35 -45.15 -46.51 -33.14
N ILE A 36 -45.52 -45.86 -34.24
CA ILE A 36 -45.13 -44.48 -34.54
C ILE A 36 -45.66 -43.52 -33.48
N ASN A 37 -46.92 -43.68 -33.04
CA ASN A 37 -47.50 -42.87 -31.97
C ASN A 37 -46.81 -43.10 -30.62
N ASN A 38 -46.45 -44.34 -30.30
CA ASN A 38 -45.72 -44.65 -29.08
C ASN A 38 -44.30 -44.07 -29.13
N SER A 39 -43.62 -44.17 -30.28
CA SER A 39 -42.30 -43.55 -30.49
C SER A 39 -42.37 -42.02 -30.48
N LEU A 40 -43.40 -41.42 -31.09
CA LEU A 40 -43.64 -39.97 -31.06
C LEU A 40 -43.98 -39.47 -29.66
N SER A 41 -44.77 -40.23 -28.89
CA SER A 41 -45.06 -39.89 -27.49
C SER A 41 -43.80 -39.97 -26.65
N ALA A 42 -43.00 -41.04 -26.79
CA ALA A 42 -41.72 -41.17 -26.10
C ALA A 42 -40.73 -40.04 -26.49
N ILE A 43 -40.69 -39.65 -27.77
CA ILE A 43 -39.88 -38.51 -28.24
C ILE A 43 -40.43 -37.20 -27.67
N HIS A 44 -41.75 -37.01 -27.61
CA HIS A 44 -42.36 -35.80 -27.10
C HIS A 44 -42.14 -35.62 -25.59
N ASP A 45 -42.23 -36.72 -24.84
CA ASP A 45 -41.93 -36.78 -23.41
C ASP A 45 -40.45 -36.50 -23.17
N ASN A 46 -39.56 -37.07 -23.98
CA ASN A 46 -38.14 -36.76 -23.94
C ASN A 46 -37.85 -35.28 -24.29
N ILE A 47 -38.55 -34.69 -25.27
CA ILE A 47 -38.40 -33.27 -25.62
C ILE A 47 -38.89 -32.35 -24.48
N ASN A 48 -39.95 -32.71 -23.76
CA ASN A 48 -40.40 -31.97 -22.58
C ASN A 48 -39.35 -31.99 -21.46
N VAL A 49 -38.84 -33.18 -21.15
CA VAL A 49 -37.79 -33.37 -20.13
C VAL A 49 -36.52 -32.60 -20.52
N VAL A 50 -36.13 -32.63 -21.80
CA VAL A 50 -34.98 -31.87 -22.31
C VAL A 50 -35.21 -30.37 -22.23
N SER A 51 -36.40 -29.85 -22.54
CA SER A 51 -36.69 -28.41 -22.48
C SER A 51 -36.64 -27.85 -21.04
N ASP A 52 -37.17 -28.61 -20.08
CA ASP A 52 -37.14 -28.25 -18.66
C ASP A 52 -35.70 -28.36 -18.12
N GLN A 53 -34.95 -29.37 -18.57
CA GLN A 53 -33.51 -29.48 -18.27
C GLN A 53 -32.69 -28.34 -18.89
N VAL A 54 -32.98 -27.89 -20.12
CA VAL A 54 -32.27 -26.77 -20.75
C VAL A 54 -32.48 -25.47 -19.97
N THR A 55 -33.71 -25.17 -19.53
CA THR A 55 -33.99 -23.95 -18.74
C THR A 55 -33.30 -24.01 -17.37
N THR A 56 -33.27 -25.18 -16.75
CA THR A 56 -32.55 -25.40 -15.49
C THR A 56 -31.03 -25.28 -15.68
N VAL A 57 -30.51 -25.77 -16.81
CA VAL A 57 -29.10 -25.67 -17.19
C VAL A 57 -28.71 -24.21 -17.46
N GLU A 58 -29.56 -23.41 -18.10
CA GLU A 58 -29.30 -21.98 -18.32
C GLU A 58 -29.22 -21.20 -16.99
N GLN A 59 -30.13 -21.45 -16.05
CA GLN A 59 -30.08 -20.83 -14.73
C GLN A 59 -28.86 -21.29 -13.92
N GLN A 60 -28.53 -22.58 -13.97
CA GLN A 60 -27.31 -23.12 -13.36
C GLN A 60 -26.05 -22.55 -14.01
N LEU A 61 -26.07 -22.29 -15.32
CA LEU A 61 -24.95 -21.70 -16.05
C LEU A 61 -24.69 -20.25 -15.62
N GLU A 62 -25.74 -19.43 -15.46
CA GLU A 62 -25.60 -18.05 -14.98
C GLU A 62 -25.12 -17.99 -13.52
N LEU A 63 -25.66 -18.85 -12.63
CA LEU A 63 -25.16 -18.96 -11.26
C LEU A 63 -23.69 -19.42 -11.24
N THR A 64 -23.35 -20.45 -12.04
CA THR A 64 -21.97 -20.94 -12.15
C THR A 64 -21.03 -19.87 -12.69
N LYS A 65 -21.50 -19.01 -13.61
CA LYS A 65 -20.71 -17.91 -14.15
C LYS A 65 -20.45 -16.84 -13.09
N SER A 66 -21.47 -16.45 -12.32
CA SER A 66 -21.33 -15.52 -11.20
C SER A 66 -20.40 -16.07 -10.12
N ASP A 67 -20.57 -17.34 -9.73
CA ASP A 67 -19.71 -18.01 -8.77
C ASP A 67 -18.26 -18.11 -9.28
N LEU A 68 -18.07 -18.32 -10.59
CA LEU A 68 -16.75 -18.35 -11.22
C LEU A 68 -16.09 -16.96 -11.25
N GLU A 69 -16.86 -15.89 -11.46
CA GLU A 69 -16.36 -14.51 -11.40
C GLU A 69 -15.94 -14.13 -9.98
N LEU A 70 -16.75 -14.48 -8.99
CA LEU A 70 -16.44 -14.30 -7.57
C LEU A 70 -15.20 -15.12 -7.16
N LEU A 71 -15.15 -16.40 -7.54
CA LEU A 71 -13.99 -17.25 -7.30
C LEU A 71 -12.74 -16.71 -8.00
N ALA A 72 -12.86 -16.16 -9.20
CA ALA A 72 -11.74 -15.57 -9.92
C ALA A 72 -11.23 -14.31 -9.20
N GLU A 73 -12.11 -13.51 -8.60
CA GLU A 73 -11.72 -12.35 -7.78
C GLU A 73 -11.06 -12.78 -6.46
N GLU A 74 -11.67 -13.71 -5.72
CA GLU A 74 -11.09 -14.27 -4.49
C GLU A 74 -9.72 -14.92 -4.76
N PHE A 75 -9.58 -15.62 -5.90
CA PHE A 75 -8.31 -16.21 -6.31
C PHE A 75 -7.27 -15.14 -6.67
N ARG A 76 -7.65 -14.07 -7.37
CA ARG A 76 -6.76 -12.93 -7.64
C ARG A 76 -6.24 -12.31 -6.34
N GLU A 77 -7.14 -12.07 -5.39
CA GLU A 77 -6.77 -11.52 -4.10
C GLU A 77 -5.89 -12.49 -3.30
N TYR A 78 -6.21 -13.79 -3.29
CA TYR A 78 -5.37 -14.80 -2.67
C TYR A 78 -3.95 -14.84 -3.28
N VAL A 79 -3.83 -14.82 -4.61
CA VAL A 79 -2.52 -14.79 -5.30
C VAL A 79 -1.74 -13.53 -4.93
N ARG A 80 -2.41 -12.38 -4.82
CA ARG A 80 -1.79 -11.12 -4.40
C ARG A 80 -1.26 -11.22 -2.96
N GLN A 81 -2.07 -11.70 -2.02
CA GLN A 81 -1.68 -11.86 -0.62
C GLN A 81 -0.55 -12.87 -0.45
N ASP A 82 -0.60 -14.02 -1.14
CA ASP A 82 0.48 -15.02 -1.14
C ASP A 82 1.79 -14.44 -1.70
N ALA A 83 1.72 -13.61 -2.75
CA ALA A 83 2.89 -12.92 -3.28
C ALA A 83 3.50 -11.92 -2.28
N LEU A 84 2.67 -11.15 -1.57
CA LEU A 84 3.11 -10.21 -0.53
C LEU A 84 3.80 -10.94 0.62
N ILE A 85 3.18 -12.00 1.16
CA ILE A 85 3.75 -12.83 2.23
C ILE A 85 5.10 -13.44 1.80
N LYS A 86 5.18 -13.98 0.58
CA LYS A 86 6.44 -14.50 0.03
C LYS A 86 7.50 -13.41 -0.11
N ASN A 87 7.12 -12.20 -0.50
CA ASN A 87 8.06 -11.07 -0.58
C ASN A 87 8.63 -10.72 0.79
N VAL A 88 7.81 -10.71 1.84
CA VAL A 88 8.27 -10.50 3.24
C VAL A 88 9.25 -11.60 3.64
N GLN A 89 8.88 -12.88 3.47
CA GLN A 89 9.76 -14.00 3.82
C GLN A 89 11.12 -13.97 3.08
N LEU A 90 11.10 -13.62 1.79
CA LEU A 90 12.32 -13.47 1.01
C LEU A 90 13.16 -12.27 1.49
N ALA A 91 12.52 -11.15 1.86
CA ALA A 91 13.20 -9.98 2.39
C ALA A 91 13.84 -10.26 3.75
N GLU A 92 13.14 -10.96 4.66
CA GLU A 92 13.70 -11.40 5.95
C GLU A 92 14.93 -12.30 5.76
N MET A 93 14.85 -13.28 4.85
CA MET A 93 15.97 -14.17 4.53
C MET A 93 17.17 -13.41 3.95
N ARG A 94 16.92 -12.50 3.01
CA ARG A 94 17.97 -11.66 2.41
C ARG A 94 18.58 -10.72 3.43
N LEU A 95 17.78 -10.12 4.30
CA LEU A 95 18.24 -9.25 5.38
C LEU A 95 19.23 -9.97 6.30
N VAL A 96 18.91 -11.19 6.74
CA VAL A 96 19.82 -12.02 7.54
C VAL A 96 21.11 -12.32 6.78
N LYS A 97 21.01 -12.67 5.50
CA LYS A 97 22.18 -12.98 4.66
C LYS A 97 23.08 -11.76 4.48
N VAL A 98 22.51 -10.60 4.16
CA VAL A 98 23.25 -9.34 3.97
C VAL A 98 23.96 -8.94 5.26
N ARG A 99 23.28 -9.03 6.41
CA ARG A 99 23.89 -8.77 7.72
C ARG A 99 25.05 -9.71 8.02
N GLN A 100 24.92 -11.00 7.69
CA GLN A 100 26.02 -11.95 7.82
C GLN A 100 27.19 -11.65 6.87
N GLU A 101 26.91 -11.20 5.64
CA GLU A 101 27.95 -10.76 4.70
C GLU A 101 28.67 -9.51 5.19
N ILE A 102 27.96 -8.56 5.80
CA ILE A 102 28.53 -7.35 6.43
C ILE A 102 29.46 -7.77 7.57
N GLU A 103 29.00 -8.63 8.49
CA GLU A 103 29.81 -9.10 9.62
C GLU A 103 31.08 -9.82 9.13
N ASN A 104 30.95 -10.71 8.14
CA ASN A 104 32.08 -11.46 7.61
C ASN A 104 33.11 -10.57 6.91
N LYS A 105 32.66 -9.54 6.17
CA LYS A 105 33.55 -8.67 5.39
C LYS A 105 34.09 -7.50 6.20
N TYR A 106 33.31 -6.95 7.14
CA TYR A 106 33.60 -5.67 7.81
C TYR A 106 33.53 -5.75 9.34
N GLY A 107 33.32 -6.92 9.95
CA GLY A 107 33.33 -7.08 11.42
C GLY A 107 34.65 -6.63 12.07
N HIS A 108 35.76 -6.71 11.34
CA HIS A 108 37.04 -6.18 11.78
C HIS A 108 37.07 -4.64 11.83
N TYR A 109 36.32 -3.93 10.98
CA TYR A 109 36.16 -2.48 11.11
C TYR A 109 35.39 -2.14 12.39
N GLU A 110 34.33 -2.89 12.69
CA GLU A 110 33.58 -2.72 13.94
C GLU A 110 34.46 -2.89 15.18
N GLU A 111 35.38 -3.84 15.17
CA GLU A 111 36.34 -4.04 16.25
C GLU A 111 37.26 -2.81 16.45
N VAL A 112 37.79 -2.23 15.36
CA VAL A 112 38.60 -1.01 15.40
C VAL A 112 37.79 0.15 15.98
N ARG A 113 36.54 0.33 15.53
CA ARG A 113 35.61 1.37 16.02
C ARG A 113 35.38 1.26 17.53
N ARG A 114 35.10 0.05 18.01
CA ARG A 114 34.89 -0.24 19.44
C ARG A 114 36.14 0.04 20.27
N ARG A 115 37.32 -0.35 19.76
CA ARG A 115 38.61 -0.13 20.43
C ARG A 115 39.01 1.35 20.47
N ALA A 116 38.65 2.14 19.45
CA ALA A 116 38.91 3.59 19.43
C ALA A 116 38.33 4.30 20.65
N ILE A 117 37.06 4.03 20.95
CA ILE A 117 36.35 4.58 22.09
C ILE A 117 36.92 4.02 23.40
N GLY A 118 37.19 2.71 23.43
CA GLY A 118 37.78 2.04 24.60
C GLY A 118 39.14 2.63 24.99
N ILE A 119 40.00 2.94 24.02
CA ILE A 119 41.30 3.58 24.24
C ILE A 119 41.11 4.97 24.85
N LEU A 120 40.21 5.79 24.29
CA LEU A 120 39.95 7.15 24.81
C LEU A 120 39.44 7.14 26.26
N GLN A 121 38.55 6.21 26.60
CA GLN A 121 38.04 6.05 27.96
C GLN A 121 39.09 5.47 28.93
N ALA A 122 39.91 4.53 28.47
CA ALA A 122 40.97 3.90 29.26
C ALA A 122 42.08 4.89 29.66
N VAL A 123 42.40 5.84 28.78
CA VAL A 123 43.37 6.91 29.04
C VAL A 123 42.95 7.75 30.25
N ASP A 124 41.69 8.16 30.31
CA ASP A 124 41.19 9.01 31.40
C ASP A 124 41.24 8.32 32.76
N THR A 125 40.92 7.03 32.78
CA THR A 125 40.93 6.24 34.01
C THR A 125 42.35 5.86 34.45
N SER A 126 43.36 6.06 33.60
CA SER A 126 44.75 5.66 33.83
C SER A 126 44.91 4.18 34.22
N LEU A 127 43.92 3.33 33.85
CA LEU A 127 43.87 1.92 34.23
C LEU A 127 44.73 1.04 33.32
N VAL A 128 45.01 1.49 32.10
CA VAL A 128 45.69 0.71 31.06
C VAL A 128 47.11 1.26 30.83
N ARG A 129 48.09 0.37 30.71
CA ARG A 129 49.49 0.74 30.42
C ARG A 129 49.62 1.26 28.99
N LYS A 130 50.53 2.21 28.79
CA LYS A 130 50.82 2.79 27.46
C LYS A 130 51.20 1.70 26.44
N ASP A 131 52.10 0.79 26.80
CA ASP A 131 52.52 -0.33 25.95
C ASP A 131 51.35 -1.23 25.52
N THR A 132 50.32 -1.37 26.37
CA THR A 132 49.11 -2.14 26.02
C THR A 132 48.28 -1.41 24.97
N ILE A 133 48.17 -0.08 25.07
CA ILE A 133 47.47 0.75 24.07
C ILE A 133 48.22 0.75 22.74
N GLU A 134 49.56 0.83 22.76
CA GLU A 134 50.40 0.73 21.57
C GLU A 134 50.23 -0.61 20.87
N ASN A 135 50.45 -1.72 21.58
CA ASN A 135 50.30 -3.07 21.02
C ASN A 135 48.90 -3.30 20.44
N ALA A 136 47.85 -2.85 21.16
CA ALA A 136 46.48 -2.96 20.67
C ALA A 136 46.26 -2.13 19.39
N SER A 137 46.81 -0.92 19.30
CA SER A 137 46.66 -0.06 18.13
C SER A 137 47.42 -0.65 16.92
N GLU A 138 48.60 -1.21 17.13
CA GLU A 138 49.38 -1.91 16.10
C GLU A 138 48.68 -3.17 15.59
N GLU A 139 48.13 -3.98 16.51
CA GLU A 139 47.31 -5.15 16.17
C GLU A 139 46.13 -4.75 15.26
N GLN A 140 45.44 -3.66 15.60
CA GLN A 140 44.32 -3.16 14.79
C GLN A 140 44.75 -2.65 13.41
N LEU A 141 45.91 -2.02 13.30
CA LEU A 141 46.45 -1.63 12.00
C LEU A 141 46.80 -2.85 11.13
N LEU A 142 47.30 -3.93 11.73
CA LEU A 142 47.56 -5.18 11.02
C LEU A 142 46.28 -5.90 10.60
N ALA A 143 45.24 -5.86 11.44
CA ALA A 143 43.94 -6.47 11.16
C ALA A 143 43.14 -5.72 10.08
N ALA A 144 43.21 -4.38 10.09
CA ALA A 144 42.46 -3.50 9.18
C ALA A 144 43.39 -2.54 8.42
N PRO A 145 44.31 -3.03 7.57
CA PRO A 145 45.41 -2.24 7.03
C PRO A 145 44.99 -1.14 6.06
N ARG A 146 43.76 -1.19 5.52
CA ARG A 146 43.22 -0.16 4.63
C ARG A 146 42.30 0.83 5.33
N TYR A 147 41.91 0.54 6.58
CA TYR A 147 40.90 1.32 7.27
C TYR A 147 41.45 2.66 7.77
N TRP A 148 40.68 3.75 7.65
CA TRP A 148 41.13 5.11 8.00
C TRP A 148 41.37 5.31 9.50
N LEU A 149 40.55 4.66 10.35
CA LEU A 149 40.61 4.84 11.80
C LEU A 149 41.82 4.15 12.43
N ALA A 150 42.33 3.09 11.82
CA ALA A 150 43.47 2.35 12.36
C ALA A 150 44.74 3.21 12.54
N PRO A 151 45.23 3.97 11.54
CA PRO A 151 46.34 4.91 11.74
C PRO A 151 45.99 6.07 12.69
N CYS A 152 44.72 6.46 12.82
CA CYS A 152 44.31 7.41 13.86
C CYS A 152 44.58 6.83 15.26
N LEU A 153 44.35 5.54 15.50
CA LEU A 153 44.66 4.90 16.79
C LEU A 153 46.16 4.87 17.08
N ILE A 154 46.99 4.62 16.06
CA ILE A 154 48.45 4.71 16.18
C ILE A 154 48.89 6.13 16.52
N ALA A 155 48.28 7.14 15.89
CA ALA A 155 48.58 8.53 16.21
C ALA A 155 48.21 8.87 17.66
N LEU A 156 47.06 8.38 18.15
CA LEU A 156 46.65 8.55 19.54
C LEU A 156 47.57 7.83 20.52
N SER A 157 47.96 6.59 20.26
CA SER A 157 48.90 5.85 21.11
C SER A 157 50.26 6.54 21.15
N ALA A 158 50.77 6.98 20.01
CA ALA A 158 52.02 7.72 19.90
C ALA A 158 51.97 9.07 20.64
N TRP A 159 50.83 9.77 20.63
CA TRP A 159 50.63 10.98 21.44
C TRP A 159 50.67 10.70 22.94
N LEU A 160 50.12 9.57 23.39
CA LEU A 160 50.13 9.19 24.81
C LEU A 160 51.54 8.82 25.30
N SER A 161 52.39 8.33 24.40
CA SER A 161 53.76 7.92 24.67
C SER A 161 54.81 8.99 24.31
N ASP A 162 54.39 10.21 23.98
CA ASP A 162 55.26 11.32 23.57
C ASP A 162 56.17 11.01 22.35
N ASN A 163 55.75 10.09 21.48
CA ASN A 163 56.45 9.74 20.25
C ASN A 163 55.97 10.61 19.07
N LYS A 164 56.53 11.81 18.95
CA LYS A 164 56.15 12.77 17.92
C LYS A 164 56.33 12.27 16.49
N GLU A 165 57.44 11.59 16.19
CA GLU A 165 57.74 11.13 14.82
C GLU A 165 56.74 10.10 14.34
N LEU A 166 56.40 9.12 15.19
CA LEU A 166 55.39 8.12 14.86
C LEU A 166 54.01 8.74 14.71
N ALA A 167 53.66 9.67 15.60
CA ALA A 167 52.37 10.35 15.53
C ALA A 167 52.20 11.14 14.23
N GLU A 168 53.21 11.89 13.79
CA GLU A 168 53.16 12.65 12.54
C GLU A 168 53.01 11.72 11.33
N LYS A 169 53.77 10.61 11.27
CA LYS A 169 53.64 9.61 10.21
C LYS A 169 52.24 8.98 10.18
N ALA A 170 51.71 8.63 11.35
CA ALA A 170 50.39 8.03 11.48
C ALA A 170 49.26 8.99 11.07
N VAL A 171 49.34 10.26 11.46
CA VAL A 171 48.37 11.29 11.03
C VAL A 171 48.40 11.47 9.51
N ILE A 172 49.60 11.53 8.90
CA ILE A 172 49.73 11.65 7.43
C ILE A 172 49.09 10.45 6.74
N GLU A 173 49.33 9.23 7.24
CA GLU A 173 48.72 8.03 6.67
C GLU A 173 47.20 7.98 6.88
N ALA A 174 46.68 8.49 8.00
CA ALA A 174 45.24 8.61 8.22
C ALA A 174 44.58 9.59 7.24
N ILE A 175 45.16 10.78 7.07
CA ILE A 175 44.72 11.78 6.08
C ILE A 175 44.73 11.20 4.67
N ARG A 176 45.74 10.40 4.32
CA ARG A 176 45.83 9.77 3.00
C ARG A 176 44.70 8.78 2.74
N ARG A 177 44.12 8.17 3.78
CA ARG A 177 43.01 7.21 3.68
C ARG A 177 41.66 7.89 3.65
N ASP A 178 41.42 8.82 4.56
CA ASP A 178 40.22 9.67 4.58
C ASP A 178 40.53 10.99 5.29
N ASP A 179 40.68 12.09 4.54
CA ASP A 179 41.03 13.41 5.07
C ASP A 179 39.88 14.02 5.90
N GLU A 180 38.64 13.87 5.42
CA GLU A 180 37.45 14.47 6.02
C GLU A 180 37.19 13.84 7.40
N LYS A 181 37.10 12.49 7.48
CA LYS A 181 36.86 11.78 8.74
C LYS A 181 38.02 11.95 9.71
N THR A 182 39.26 11.91 9.21
CA THR A 182 40.46 12.12 10.05
C THR A 182 40.47 13.53 10.65
N SER A 183 40.14 14.55 9.86
CA SER A 183 40.10 15.94 10.34
C SER A 183 39.03 16.11 11.43
N LEU A 184 37.83 15.56 11.23
CA LEU A 184 36.75 15.63 12.21
C LEU A 184 37.06 14.81 13.48
N PHE A 185 37.66 13.63 13.33
CA PHE A 185 38.11 12.79 14.43
C PHE A 185 39.11 13.53 15.32
N PHE A 186 40.17 14.11 14.76
CA PHE A 186 41.15 14.84 15.56
C PHE A 186 40.61 16.15 16.11
N ALA A 187 39.66 16.82 15.44
CA ALA A 187 38.94 17.95 16.01
C ALA A 187 38.22 17.57 17.30
N LEU A 188 37.53 16.44 17.32
CA LEU A 188 36.82 15.89 18.48
C LEU A 188 37.80 15.43 19.57
N VAL A 189 38.80 14.61 19.25
CA VAL A 189 39.74 14.09 20.26
C VAL A 189 40.54 15.22 20.93
N THR A 190 40.98 16.21 20.16
CA THR A 190 41.66 17.38 20.75
C THR A 190 40.71 18.28 21.53
N ARG A 191 39.42 18.36 21.15
CA ARG A 191 38.39 19.03 21.96
C ARG A 191 38.21 18.34 23.30
N ARG A 192 38.08 17.01 23.29
CA ARG A 192 37.98 16.15 24.46
C ARG A 192 39.15 16.35 25.42
N GLY A 193 40.37 16.35 24.89
CA GLY A 193 41.61 16.56 25.66
C GLY A 193 41.90 18.01 26.07
N GLY A 194 40.95 18.93 25.92
CA GLY A 194 41.10 20.35 26.31
C GLY A 194 42.07 21.17 25.43
N ARG A 195 42.51 20.63 24.29
CA ARG A 195 43.42 21.30 23.35
C ARG A 195 42.64 22.14 22.33
N TYR A 196 41.99 23.20 22.81
CA TYR A 196 41.03 24.00 22.03
C TYR A 196 41.61 24.61 20.74
N GLN A 197 42.86 25.08 20.75
CA GLN A 197 43.50 25.65 19.57
C GLN A 197 43.72 24.60 18.47
N SER A 198 44.18 23.40 18.85
CA SER A 198 44.35 22.29 17.93
C SER A 198 43.00 21.81 17.38
N SER A 199 41.99 21.72 18.24
CA SER A 199 40.61 21.39 17.83
C SER A 199 40.08 22.36 16.79
N ARG A 200 40.25 23.66 17.02
CA ARG A 200 39.86 24.69 16.04
C ARG A 200 40.63 24.54 14.72
N ALA A 201 41.92 24.29 14.76
CA ALA A 201 42.72 24.11 13.54
C ALA A 201 42.26 22.90 12.69
N TRP A 202 41.89 21.79 13.34
CA TRP A 202 41.31 20.63 12.66
C TRP A 202 39.91 20.89 12.12
N LEU A 203 39.05 21.59 12.87
CA LEU A 203 37.73 21.99 12.37
C LEU A 203 37.82 22.91 11.16
N GLU A 204 38.78 23.84 11.17
CA GLU A 204 39.02 24.75 10.06
C GLU A 204 39.45 24.02 8.79
N ARG A 205 40.33 23.03 8.96
CA ARG A 205 40.71 22.12 7.89
C ARG A 205 39.50 21.36 7.37
N TYR A 206 38.63 20.86 8.26
CA TYR A 206 37.41 20.14 7.87
C TYR A 206 36.44 21.04 7.10
N PHE A 207 36.18 22.25 7.58
CA PHE A 207 35.32 23.24 6.91
C PHE A 207 35.81 23.58 5.50
N GLY A 208 37.12 23.73 5.32
CA GLY A 208 37.71 24.02 4.01
C GLY A 208 37.58 22.89 2.98
N GLN A 209 37.16 21.70 3.39
CA GLN A 209 36.95 20.53 2.51
C GLN A 209 35.48 20.33 2.14
N GLN A 210 34.55 21.04 2.79
CA GLN A 210 33.12 20.83 2.60
C GLN A 210 32.61 21.55 1.34
N ASP A 211 31.83 20.83 0.53
CA ASP A 211 31.07 21.37 -0.60
C ASP A 211 29.58 21.21 -0.31
N PRO A 212 28.77 22.29 -0.22
CA PRO A 212 27.33 22.19 0.06
C PRO A 212 26.52 21.38 -0.96
N ASN A 213 27.08 21.10 -2.13
CA ASN A 213 26.47 20.28 -3.17
C ASN A 213 26.76 18.78 -3.00
N GLU A 214 27.85 18.43 -2.31
CA GLU A 214 28.39 17.08 -2.20
C GLU A 214 28.92 16.79 -0.78
N LEU A 215 28.07 16.97 0.22
CA LEU A 215 28.41 16.67 1.61
C LEU A 215 28.25 15.18 1.92
N LYS A 216 29.18 14.64 2.73
CA LYS A 216 29.00 13.31 3.32
C LYS A 216 28.08 13.35 4.55
N ARG A 217 27.53 12.19 4.92
CA ARG A 217 26.58 12.04 6.04
C ARG A 217 27.17 12.37 7.41
N GLU A 218 28.48 12.22 7.57
CA GLU A 218 29.24 12.53 8.80
C GLU A 218 29.13 14.01 9.20
N ILE A 219 28.67 14.88 8.31
CA ILE A 219 28.34 16.27 8.65
C ILE A 219 27.31 16.37 9.78
N VAL A 220 26.50 15.33 10.02
CA VAL A 220 25.62 15.25 11.19
C VAL A 220 26.40 15.47 12.49
N VAL A 221 27.60 14.90 12.62
CA VAL A 221 28.46 15.02 13.81
C VAL A 221 28.86 16.47 14.04
N LEU A 222 29.12 17.20 12.96
CA LEU A 222 29.45 18.60 13.01
C LEU A 222 28.23 19.42 13.47
N ILE A 223 27.09 19.28 12.79
CA ILE A 223 25.86 20.02 13.10
C ILE A 223 25.41 19.72 14.53
N ASP A 224 25.51 18.47 14.95
CA ASP A 224 25.18 18.01 16.30
C ASP A 224 26.11 18.57 17.36
N GLY A 225 27.42 18.61 17.06
CA GLY A 225 28.39 19.27 17.91
C GLY A 225 28.13 20.77 18.08
N PHE A 226 27.56 21.43 17.07
CA PHE A 226 27.23 22.85 17.17
C PHE A 226 25.90 23.13 17.84
N SER A 227 24.85 22.38 17.49
CA SER A 227 23.51 22.52 18.07
C SER A 227 23.51 22.24 19.58
N ASN A 228 24.35 21.29 20.02
CA ASN A 228 24.58 20.98 21.43
C ASN A 228 25.71 21.82 22.08
N GLY A 229 26.40 22.69 21.33
CA GLY A 229 27.41 23.61 21.87
C GLY A 229 28.76 22.99 22.28
N ILE A 230 29.08 21.79 21.78
CA ILE A 230 30.31 21.05 22.11
C ILE A 230 31.57 21.82 21.73
N PHE A 231 31.58 22.54 20.60
CA PHE A 231 32.76 23.28 20.10
C PHE A 231 32.91 24.71 20.66
N GLY A 232 31.93 25.22 21.40
CA GLY A 232 31.93 26.56 21.99
C GLY A 232 31.45 27.68 21.05
N THR A 233 31.33 28.90 21.60
CA THR A 233 30.69 30.06 20.95
C THR A 233 31.31 30.51 19.64
N GLU A 234 32.63 30.62 19.55
CA GLU A 234 33.33 31.09 18.34
C GLU A 234 33.14 30.14 17.16
N ALA A 235 33.34 28.84 17.39
CA ALA A 235 33.16 27.82 16.37
C ALA A 235 31.68 27.71 15.94
N ARG A 236 30.75 27.90 16.88
CA ARG A 236 29.31 27.97 16.58
C ARG A 236 28.97 29.16 15.68
N ALA A 237 29.44 30.36 15.99
CA ALA A 237 29.20 31.55 15.16
C ALA A 237 29.71 31.34 13.74
N ARG A 238 30.88 30.71 13.59
CA ARG A 238 31.43 30.38 12.28
C ARG A 238 30.61 29.33 11.53
N CYS A 239 30.16 28.28 12.21
CA CYS A 239 29.29 27.28 11.59
C CYS A 239 27.97 27.91 11.11
N GLY A 240 27.36 28.80 11.90
CA GLY A 240 26.17 29.54 11.47
C GLY A 240 26.40 30.35 10.20
N LEU A 241 27.54 31.04 10.09
CA LEU A 241 27.92 31.75 8.86
C LEU A 241 28.14 30.81 7.68
N LEU A 242 28.75 29.64 7.91
CA LEU A 242 28.98 28.63 6.89
C LEU A 242 27.65 28.06 6.36
N ILE A 243 26.76 27.62 7.26
CA ILE A 243 25.41 27.14 6.92
C ILE A 243 24.65 28.19 6.12
N LYS A 244 24.70 29.46 6.57
CA LYS A 244 24.06 30.56 5.83
C LYS A 244 24.65 30.70 4.43
N SER A 245 25.98 30.67 4.30
CA SER A 245 26.66 30.74 3.00
C SER A 245 26.27 29.58 2.08
N TRP A 246 26.13 28.38 2.62
CA TRP A 246 25.70 27.20 1.86
C TRP A 246 24.27 27.34 1.35
N LEU A 247 23.36 27.81 2.20
CA LEU A 247 21.97 28.07 1.81
C LEU A 247 21.88 29.18 0.76
N ASP A 248 22.65 30.27 0.93
CA ASP A 248 22.73 31.37 -0.03
C ASP A 248 23.26 30.87 -1.39
N GLU A 249 24.29 30.02 -1.40
CA GLU A 249 24.84 29.42 -2.62
C GLU A 249 23.84 28.48 -3.31
N LEU A 250 23.27 27.53 -2.57
CA LEU A 250 22.33 26.54 -3.11
C LEU A 250 21.06 27.22 -3.65
N SER A 251 20.60 28.29 -3.00
CA SER A 251 19.41 29.05 -3.42
C SER A 251 19.55 29.74 -4.78
N GLN A 252 20.78 29.96 -5.26
CA GLN A 252 21.03 30.58 -6.56
C GLN A 252 20.83 29.62 -7.73
N LYS A 253 20.68 28.32 -7.48
CA LYS A 253 20.42 27.33 -8.53
C LYS A 253 19.03 27.53 -9.12
N ALA A 254 18.93 27.44 -10.45
CA ALA A 254 17.64 27.43 -11.13
C ALA A 254 16.81 26.23 -10.67
N GLY A 255 15.53 26.45 -10.33
CA GLY A 255 14.63 25.39 -9.87
C GLY A 255 14.85 24.94 -8.42
N PHE A 256 15.65 25.69 -7.63
CA PHE A 256 15.95 25.31 -6.25
C PHE A 256 14.69 25.20 -5.40
N ILE A 257 13.81 26.20 -5.42
CA ILE A 257 12.59 26.21 -4.60
C ILE A 257 11.66 25.06 -4.97
N GLU A 258 11.48 24.80 -6.27
CA GLU A 258 10.67 23.69 -6.78
C GLU A 258 11.24 22.34 -6.34
N THR A 259 12.57 22.19 -6.36
CA THR A 259 13.26 20.98 -5.89
C THR A 259 13.04 20.77 -4.39
N GLN A 260 13.17 21.84 -3.58
CA GLN A 260 12.94 21.75 -2.13
C GLN A 260 11.48 21.42 -1.80
N ARG A 261 10.53 22.01 -2.52
CA ARG A 261 9.10 21.70 -2.36
C ARG A 261 8.80 20.25 -2.69
N ASP A 262 9.28 19.74 -3.83
CA ASP A 262 9.07 18.34 -4.22
C ASP A 262 9.74 17.35 -3.25
N GLN A 263 10.94 17.67 -2.78
CA GLN A 263 11.67 16.86 -1.80
C GLN A 263 10.91 16.78 -0.47
N TRP A 264 10.51 17.93 0.10
CA TRP A 264 9.73 17.95 1.34
C TRP A 264 8.37 17.31 1.15
N LYS A 265 7.71 17.53 0.02
CA LYS A 265 6.43 16.90 -0.31
C LYS A 265 6.52 15.37 -0.25
N LYS A 266 7.53 14.78 -0.87
CA LYS A 266 7.80 13.32 -0.81
C LYS A 266 8.09 12.84 0.61
N ALA A 267 8.89 13.60 1.36
CA ALA A 267 9.23 13.25 2.74
C ALA A 267 7.98 13.27 3.65
N LEU A 268 7.11 14.26 3.48
CA LEU A 268 5.85 14.37 4.21
C LEU A 268 4.88 13.23 3.82
N GLN A 269 4.71 12.95 2.53
CA GLN A 269 3.88 11.84 2.03
C GLN A 269 4.35 10.45 2.52
N ALA A 270 5.65 10.27 2.78
CA ALA A 270 6.17 9.02 3.33
C ALA A 270 5.65 8.70 4.75
N ARG A 271 4.96 9.65 5.40
CA ARG A 271 4.29 9.47 6.70
C ARG A 271 2.81 9.11 6.58
N THR A 272 2.26 9.00 5.38
CA THR A 272 0.87 8.59 5.18
C THR A 272 0.66 7.18 5.71
N GLU A 273 -0.35 7.02 6.57
CA GLU A 273 -0.79 5.71 7.06
C GLU A 273 -1.94 5.20 6.20
N LYS A 274 -1.88 3.92 5.81
CA LYS A 274 -2.97 3.27 5.07
C LYS A 274 -4.22 3.21 5.95
N LEU A 275 -5.38 3.44 5.34
CA LEU A 275 -6.65 3.26 6.04
C LEU A 275 -6.85 1.80 6.44
N ASP A 276 -7.42 1.60 7.63
CA ASP A 276 -7.87 0.28 8.08
C ASP A 276 -8.90 -0.27 7.08
N SER A 277 -8.68 -1.51 6.62
CA SER A 277 -9.55 -2.21 5.69
C SER A 277 -10.97 -2.42 6.23
N SER A 278 -11.17 -2.29 7.54
CA SER A 278 -12.51 -2.36 8.15
C SER A 278 -13.37 -1.10 7.93
N LYS A 279 -12.78 0.04 7.55
CA LYS A 279 -13.50 1.31 7.41
C LYS A 279 -14.23 1.42 6.07
N PHE A 280 -15.49 1.86 6.11
CA PHE A 280 -16.36 2.05 4.93
C PHE A 280 -16.50 0.79 4.06
N PRO A 281 -16.92 -0.36 4.64
CA PRO A 281 -16.93 -1.64 3.95
C PRO A 281 -17.89 -1.66 2.74
N HIS A 282 -18.95 -0.86 2.75
CA HIS A 282 -19.90 -0.81 1.64
C HIS A 282 -19.35 0.01 0.49
N LEU A 283 -18.69 1.15 0.77
CA LEU A 283 -17.99 1.92 -0.27
C LEU A 283 -16.88 1.10 -0.93
N GLN A 284 -16.06 0.40 -0.14
CA GLN A 284 -14.99 -0.47 -0.66
C GLN A 284 -15.51 -1.50 -1.67
N LYS A 285 -16.69 -2.07 -1.39
CA LYS A 285 -17.24 -3.17 -2.19
C LYS A 285 -18.09 -2.70 -3.37
N TYR A 286 -18.85 -1.62 -3.20
CA TYR A 286 -19.89 -1.20 -4.14
C TYR A 286 -19.62 0.15 -4.82
N SER A 287 -18.48 0.81 -4.55
CA SER A 287 -18.11 2.08 -5.22
C SER A 287 -16.84 1.94 -6.06
N PRO A 288 -16.92 2.12 -7.39
CA PRO A 288 -15.74 2.24 -8.24
C PRO A 288 -14.85 3.44 -7.89
N THR A 289 -15.43 4.48 -7.28
CA THR A 289 -14.75 5.71 -6.85
C THR A 289 -13.95 5.53 -5.55
N TRP A 290 -14.07 4.37 -4.88
CA TRP A 290 -13.41 4.12 -3.60
C TRP A 290 -11.90 4.42 -3.58
N PRO A 291 -11.08 4.06 -4.59
CA PRO A 291 -9.63 4.35 -4.54
C PRO A 291 -9.31 5.85 -4.41
N GLU A 292 -10.10 6.73 -5.03
CA GLU A 292 -9.93 8.19 -4.95
C GLU A 292 -10.39 8.73 -3.58
N LEU A 293 -11.47 8.16 -3.03
CA LEU A 293 -11.94 8.48 -1.68
C LEU A 293 -10.93 8.06 -0.62
N GLN A 294 -10.40 6.84 -0.75
CA GLN A 294 -9.38 6.32 0.14
C GLN A 294 -8.13 7.22 0.13
N TYR A 295 -7.60 7.51 -1.06
CA TYR A 295 -6.44 8.39 -1.23
C TYR A 295 -6.66 9.77 -0.59
N SER A 296 -7.82 10.39 -0.85
CA SER A 296 -8.11 11.73 -0.35
C SER A 296 -8.30 11.79 1.18
N LEU A 297 -8.88 10.75 1.78
CA LEU A 297 -9.02 10.66 3.25
C LEU A 297 -7.68 10.35 3.93
N GLU A 298 -6.86 9.48 3.36
CA GLU A 298 -5.48 9.25 3.82
C GLU A 298 -4.67 10.56 3.79
N GLY A 299 -4.80 11.34 2.71
CA GLY A 299 -4.19 12.66 2.58
C GLY A 299 -4.73 13.70 3.57
N ALA A 300 -6.01 13.66 3.94
CA ALA A 300 -6.57 14.58 4.94
C ALA A 300 -6.05 14.24 6.36
N LYS A 301 -5.93 12.95 6.69
CA LYS A 301 -5.38 12.49 7.97
C LYS A 301 -3.90 12.82 8.14
N LEU A 302 -3.17 12.89 7.03
CA LEU A 302 -1.75 13.24 7.02
C LEU A 302 -1.47 14.58 7.71
N HIS A 303 -2.41 15.55 7.66
CA HIS A 303 -2.27 16.84 8.33
C HIS A 303 -2.03 16.68 9.84
N GLU A 304 -2.85 15.87 10.51
CA GLU A 304 -2.71 15.66 11.96
C GLU A 304 -1.43 14.86 12.29
N LEU A 305 -1.08 13.85 11.47
CA LEU A 305 0.14 13.06 11.66
C LEU A 305 1.41 13.92 11.57
N ILE A 306 1.49 14.81 10.56
CA ILE A 306 2.61 15.73 10.40
C ILE A 306 2.66 16.75 11.54
N PHE A 307 1.50 17.31 11.93
CA PHE A 307 1.41 18.23 13.06
C PHE A 307 1.93 17.58 14.35
N GLN A 308 1.44 16.39 14.69
CA GLN A 308 1.87 15.67 15.89
C GLN A 308 3.37 15.36 15.86
N TYR A 309 3.90 14.97 14.69
CA TYR A 309 5.32 14.69 14.52
C TYR A 309 6.20 15.91 14.79
N PHE A 310 5.94 17.03 14.12
CA PHE A 310 6.74 18.24 14.33
C PHE A 310 6.52 18.84 15.72
N ASN A 311 5.30 18.83 16.23
CA ASN A 311 5.02 19.32 17.58
C ASN A 311 5.76 18.49 18.63
N PHE A 312 5.78 17.16 18.50
CA PHE A 312 6.56 16.29 19.38
C PHE A 312 8.04 16.67 19.39
N ILE A 313 8.66 16.83 18.21
CA ILE A 313 10.08 17.22 18.12
C ILE A 313 10.31 18.59 18.74
N LEU A 314 9.54 19.60 18.35
CA LEU A 314 9.76 21.00 18.74
C LEU A 314 9.54 21.23 20.24
N THR A 315 8.61 20.49 20.86
CA THR A 315 8.31 20.56 22.30
C THR A 315 9.24 19.71 23.16
N GLN A 316 9.96 18.73 22.59
CA GLN A 316 10.86 17.86 23.34
C GLN A 316 12.01 18.65 23.99
N GLU A 317 12.25 18.45 25.29
CA GLU A 317 13.36 19.10 25.99
C GLU A 317 14.72 18.55 25.53
N ILE A 318 15.69 19.44 25.29
CA ILE A 318 17.08 19.05 24.99
C ILE A 318 17.78 18.79 26.32
N ILE A 319 18.09 17.52 26.59
CA ILE A 319 18.80 17.13 27.81
C ILE A 319 20.31 17.27 27.57
N PRO A 320 21.02 18.14 28.32
CA PRO A 320 22.46 18.28 28.16
C PRO A 320 23.19 17.00 28.54
N SER A 321 24.23 16.66 27.78
CA SER A 321 25.10 15.56 28.16
C SER A 321 25.84 15.88 29.47
N ARG A 322 26.13 14.85 30.28
CA ARG A 322 26.66 14.97 31.66
C ARG A 322 27.86 15.91 31.77
N ASN A 323 28.77 15.84 30.81
CA ASN A 323 29.92 16.71 30.69
C ASN A 323 30.41 16.72 29.23
N LEU A 324 31.32 17.65 28.92
CA LEU A 324 31.86 17.82 27.57
C LEU A 324 32.54 16.55 27.04
N ALA A 325 33.30 15.82 27.87
CA ALA A 325 34.01 14.62 27.42
C ALA A 325 33.02 13.54 26.96
N PHE A 326 31.95 13.32 27.72
CA PHE A 326 30.89 12.38 27.37
C PHE A 326 30.12 12.81 26.12
N ALA A 327 29.87 14.12 25.93
CA ALA A 327 29.25 14.65 24.73
C ALA A 327 30.12 14.42 23.48
N VAL A 328 31.43 14.64 23.61
CA VAL A 328 32.39 14.37 22.52
C VAL A 328 32.53 12.87 22.25
N ASP A 329 32.48 12.02 23.28
CA ASP A 329 32.52 10.57 23.11
C ASP A 329 31.30 10.06 22.32
N GLN A 330 30.12 10.64 22.52
CA GLN A 330 28.92 10.34 21.71
C GLN A 330 29.10 10.73 20.24
N LEU A 331 29.64 11.94 19.98
CA LEU A 331 29.94 12.36 18.61
C LEU A 331 31.00 11.48 17.93
N LEU A 332 32.01 11.04 18.69
CA LEU A 332 33.00 10.09 18.20
C LEU A 332 32.37 8.74 17.89
N ASP A 333 31.46 8.24 18.75
CA ASP A 333 30.72 6.99 18.49
C ASP A 333 29.90 7.08 17.20
N ILE A 334 29.23 8.20 16.95
CA ILE A 334 28.51 8.46 15.70
C ILE A 334 29.50 8.48 14.52
N LEU A 335 30.55 9.30 14.59
CA LEU A 335 31.54 9.45 13.52
C LEU A 335 32.18 8.12 13.12
N VAL A 336 32.58 7.31 14.10
CA VAL A 336 33.24 6.06 13.79
C VAL A 336 32.24 5.05 13.24
N ARG A 337 30.99 5.01 13.71
CA ARG A 337 29.96 4.05 13.26
C ARG A 337 29.37 4.34 11.89
N GLU A 338 29.49 5.56 11.39
CA GLU A 338 29.05 5.89 10.04
C GLU A 338 29.67 4.96 9.00
N PHE A 339 28.83 4.45 8.11
CA PHE A 339 29.25 3.43 7.14
C PHE A 339 30.27 4.00 6.16
N ASP A 340 31.35 3.25 5.96
CA ASP A 340 32.37 3.60 4.97
C ASP A 340 31.92 3.24 3.54
N GLU A 341 32.51 3.88 2.54
CA GLU A 341 32.14 3.75 1.11
C GLU A 341 32.08 2.28 0.65
N GLU A 342 32.98 1.44 1.18
CA GLU A 342 33.04 0.01 0.88
C GLU A 342 31.84 -0.78 1.43
N GLU A 343 31.24 -0.35 2.55
CA GLU A 343 30.06 -0.99 3.17
C GLU A 343 28.75 -0.64 2.44
N MET A 344 28.72 0.50 1.74
CA MET A 344 27.49 1.11 1.20
C MET A 344 26.64 0.19 0.32
N PRO A 345 27.18 -0.64 -0.60
CA PRO A 345 26.36 -1.53 -1.41
C PRO A 345 25.52 -2.50 -0.58
N LEU A 346 26.10 -3.08 0.48
CA LEU A 346 25.39 -3.99 1.37
C LEU A 346 24.41 -3.24 2.27
N ARG A 347 24.74 -2.01 2.70
CA ARG A 347 23.83 -1.17 3.49
C ARG A 347 22.60 -0.73 2.71
N ARG A 348 22.74 -0.44 1.41
CA ARG A 348 21.60 -0.17 0.51
C ARG A 348 20.69 -1.40 0.39
N GLU A 349 21.26 -2.59 0.25
CA GLU A 349 20.48 -3.83 0.19
C GLU A 349 19.79 -4.13 1.53
N GLU A 350 20.47 -3.94 2.65
CA GLU A 350 19.91 -4.05 4.01
C GLU A 350 18.69 -3.15 4.16
N ARG A 351 18.85 -1.84 3.89
CA ARG A 351 17.76 -0.86 4.03
C ARG A 351 16.58 -1.14 3.10
N LEU A 352 16.83 -1.54 1.86
CA LEU A 352 15.75 -1.89 0.93
C LEU A 352 14.94 -3.10 1.44
N ASN A 353 15.59 -4.14 1.98
CA ASN A 353 14.88 -5.28 2.56
C ASN A 353 14.09 -4.89 3.81
N GLU A 354 14.62 -4.01 4.67
CA GLU A 354 13.87 -3.46 5.80
C GLU A 354 12.60 -2.72 5.36
N LEU A 355 12.68 -1.92 4.30
CA LEU A 355 11.52 -1.22 3.73
C LEU A 355 10.50 -2.19 3.11
N ILE A 356 10.95 -3.26 2.44
CA ILE A 356 10.03 -4.29 1.91
C ILE A 356 9.26 -4.96 3.04
N ILE A 357 9.91 -5.23 4.18
CA ILE A 357 9.25 -5.80 5.37
C ILE A 357 8.27 -4.78 5.96
N LYS A 358 8.68 -3.50 6.06
CA LYS A 358 7.83 -2.42 6.58
C LYS A 358 6.58 -2.18 5.72
N GLU A 359 6.68 -2.33 4.41
CA GLU A 359 5.58 -2.17 3.45
C GLU A 359 4.79 -3.47 3.20
N ASP A 360 4.82 -4.41 4.14
CA ASP A 360 4.09 -5.69 4.09
C ASP A 360 4.32 -6.49 2.79
N GLY A 361 5.54 -6.42 2.24
CA GLY A 361 5.93 -7.12 1.02
C GLY A 361 5.61 -6.38 -0.29
N ASP A 362 5.08 -5.16 -0.23
CA ASP A 362 4.92 -4.29 -1.40
C ASP A 362 6.27 -3.72 -1.83
N LYS A 363 6.90 -4.42 -2.77
CA LYS A 363 8.20 -4.04 -3.33
C LYS A 363 8.18 -2.71 -4.06
N VAL A 364 7.07 -2.31 -4.67
CA VAL A 364 6.99 -1.07 -5.44
C VAL A 364 6.94 0.10 -4.47
N SER A 365 6.07 0.02 -3.45
CA SER A 365 6.02 1.01 -2.37
C SER A 365 7.38 1.15 -1.70
N ALA A 366 8.01 0.04 -1.30
CA ALA A 366 9.32 0.04 -0.66
C ALA A 366 10.44 0.65 -1.52
N GLN A 367 10.46 0.36 -2.82
CA GLN A 367 11.43 0.95 -3.75
C GLN A 367 11.23 2.46 -3.91
N ASN A 368 9.98 2.92 -3.97
CA ASN A 368 9.67 4.34 -4.04
C ASN A 368 10.10 5.06 -2.76
N LEU A 369 9.84 4.47 -1.59
CA LEU A 369 10.32 5.01 -0.30
C LEU A 369 11.84 5.08 -0.25
N PHE A 370 12.54 4.01 -0.66
CA PHE A 370 14.00 3.96 -0.69
C PHE A 370 14.59 5.05 -1.61
N ALA A 371 14.02 5.24 -2.80
CA ALA A 371 14.46 6.25 -3.76
C ALA A 371 14.20 7.68 -3.26
N ASN A 372 13.15 7.88 -2.46
CA ASN A 372 12.78 9.19 -1.92
C ASN A 372 13.56 9.57 -0.65
N GLU A 373 13.84 8.62 0.25
CA GLU A 373 14.50 8.92 1.52
C GLU A 373 15.97 9.31 1.34
N LYS A 374 16.67 8.70 0.37
CA LYS A 374 18.09 8.93 0.07
C LYS A 374 19.03 8.94 1.29
N VAL A 375 18.68 8.25 2.37
CA VAL A 375 19.42 8.30 3.65
C VAL A 375 20.75 7.53 3.60
N ILE A 376 20.85 6.55 2.69
CA ILE A 376 22.04 5.72 2.48
C ILE A 376 22.86 6.21 1.28
N GLU A 377 22.61 7.42 0.77
CA GLU A 377 23.50 7.99 -0.25
C GLU A 377 24.78 8.55 0.36
N GLU A 378 25.88 8.40 -0.37
CA GLU A 378 27.21 8.76 0.11
C GLU A 378 27.41 10.28 0.15
N ARG A 379 26.95 10.96 -0.91
CA ARG A 379 27.10 12.40 -1.10
C ARG A 379 25.73 13.00 -1.38
N LEU A 380 25.39 14.04 -0.62
CA LEU A 380 24.11 14.71 -0.68
C LEU A 380 24.31 16.23 -0.65
N ASP A 381 23.40 16.96 -1.28
CA ASP A 381 23.35 18.40 -1.03
C ASP A 381 22.91 18.68 0.42
N PHE A 382 23.31 19.84 0.94
CA PHE A 382 23.02 20.22 2.32
C PHE A 382 21.52 20.24 2.63
N THR A 383 20.67 20.60 1.66
CA THR A 383 19.22 20.67 1.89
C THR A 383 18.54 19.30 1.98
N GLN A 384 19.02 18.31 1.25
CA GLN A 384 18.64 16.91 1.42
C GLN A 384 19.07 16.40 2.80
N LEU A 385 20.25 16.77 3.28
CA LEU A 385 20.67 16.43 4.64
C LEU A 385 19.77 17.05 5.70
N LEU A 386 19.33 18.31 5.54
CA LEU A 386 18.34 18.91 6.45
C LEU A 386 17.03 18.13 6.49
N THR A 387 16.55 17.67 5.34
CA THR A 387 15.35 16.81 5.28
C THR A 387 15.60 15.48 5.99
N ASN A 388 16.76 14.86 5.76
CA ASN A 388 17.11 13.58 6.36
C ASN A 388 17.26 13.69 7.88
N PHE A 389 17.94 14.73 8.38
CA PHE A 389 18.06 14.99 9.81
C PHE A 389 16.71 15.20 10.46
N SER A 390 15.78 15.87 9.77
CA SER A 390 14.45 16.11 10.29
C SER A 390 13.55 14.88 10.25
N MET A 391 13.59 14.07 9.18
CA MET A 391 12.57 13.05 8.89
C MET A 391 13.03 11.63 9.21
N TYR A 392 14.33 11.38 9.18
CA TYR A 392 14.98 10.08 9.40
C TYR A 392 16.09 10.18 10.46
N PRO A 393 15.78 10.64 11.70
CA PRO A 393 16.80 10.92 12.70
C PRO A 393 17.49 9.66 13.24
N ALA A 394 16.81 8.51 13.22
CA ALA A 394 17.40 7.25 13.67
C ALA A 394 18.47 6.75 12.68
N GLU A 395 18.21 6.88 11.39
CA GLU A 395 19.10 6.46 10.31
C GLU A 395 20.27 7.44 10.12
N THR A 396 20.06 8.73 10.42
CA THR A 396 21.11 9.77 10.31
C THR A 396 21.85 10.03 11.62
N ASN A 397 21.47 9.39 12.73
CA ASN A 397 21.99 9.68 14.07
C ASN A 397 21.81 11.16 14.51
N ALA A 398 20.81 11.86 13.97
CA ALA A 398 20.56 13.26 14.29
C ALA A 398 19.91 13.42 15.67
N SER A 399 20.53 14.19 16.57
CA SER A 399 19.91 14.49 17.87
C SER A 399 18.65 15.36 17.70
N VAL A 400 17.89 15.49 18.79
CA VAL A 400 16.74 16.40 18.88
C VAL A 400 17.15 17.84 18.58
N ALA A 401 18.33 18.28 19.03
CA ALA A 401 18.82 19.64 18.76
C ALA A 401 19.07 19.85 17.26
N THR A 402 19.63 18.85 16.60
CA THR A 402 19.89 18.85 15.15
C THR A 402 18.59 18.79 14.34
N GLN A 403 17.62 17.96 14.75
CA GLN A 403 16.28 17.92 14.16
C GLN A 403 15.59 19.28 14.21
N LYS A 404 15.56 19.92 15.39
CA LYS A 404 14.95 21.24 15.58
C LYS A 404 15.61 22.30 14.70
N LEU A 405 16.94 22.31 14.62
CA LEU A 405 17.66 23.22 13.75
C LEU A 405 17.32 22.96 12.27
N ALA A 406 17.26 21.70 11.84
CA ALA A 406 16.96 21.34 10.46
C ALA A 406 15.54 21.74 10.04
N ILE A 407 14.55 21.52 10.92
CA ILE A 407 13.16 21.97 10.75
C ILE A 407 13.13 23.50 10.63
N ALA A 408 13.81 24.21 11.53
CA ALA A 408 13.79 25.66 11.54
C ALA A 408 14.44 26.28 10.29
N LEU A 409 15.53 25.69 9.79
CA LEU A 409 16.17 26.11 8.54
C LEU A 409 15.31 25.81 7.31
N SER A 410 14.45 24.79 7.38
CA SER A 410 13.64 24.32 6.24
C SER A 410 12.17 24.76 6.30
N LYS A 411 11.78 25.56 7.31
CA LYS A 411 10.37 25.82 7.65
C LYS A 411 9.52 26.31 6.48
N GLU A 412 10.04 27.23 5.68
CA GLU A 412 9.31 27.80 4.53
C GLU A 412 9.03 26.73 3.48
N TRP A 413 10.00 25.84 3.23
CA TRP A 413 9.84 24.74 2.27
C TRP A 413 8.88 23.67 2.78
N ILE A 414 8.89 23.40 4.10
CA ILE A 414 7.95 22.48 4.74
C ILE A 414 6.51 23.02 4.60
N ILE A 415 6.29 24.31 4.91
CA ILE A 415 4.99 24.96 4.80
C ILE A 415 4.49 24.90 3.36
N HIS A 416 5.30 25.32 2.38
CA HIS A 416 4.90 25.29 0.97
C HIS A 416 4.64 23.88 0.44
N ALA A 417 5.47 22.90 0.80
CA ALA A 417 5.24 21.51 0.42
C ALA A 417 3.95 20.94 1.03
N HIS A 418 3.65 21.31 2.28
CA HIS A 418 2.40 20.94 2.94
C HIS A 418 1.19 21.60 2.25
N ASP A 419 1.27 22.89 1.93
CA ASP A 419 0.19 23.60 1.21
C ASP A 419 -0.09 22.98 -0.15
N ASP A 420 0.95 22.54 -0.88
CA ASP A 420 0.82 21.81 -2.13
C ASP A 420 0.09 20.48 -1.94
N LEU A 421 0.46 19.72 -0.91
CA LEU A 421 -0.24 18.48 -0.57
C LEU A 421 -1.70 18.71 -0.22
N THR A 422 -2.00 19.74 0.57
CA THR A 422 -3.37 20.11 0.91
C THR A 422 -4.16 20.47 -0.34
N ALA A 423 -3.60 21.28 -1.23
CA ALA A 423 -4.27 21.69 -2.47
C ALA A 423 -4.52 20.50 -3.41
N GLU A 424 -3.52 19.64 -3.61
CA GLU A 424 -3.66 18.42 -4.42
C GLU A 424 -4.67 17.45 -3.82
N ASN A 425 -4.61 17.24 -2.50
CA ASN A 425 -5.54 16.37 -1.80
C ASN A 425 -6.99 16.85 -1.95
N ARG A 426 -7.24 18.14 -1.72
CA ARG A 426 -8.58 18.75 -1.90
C ARG A 426 -9.09 18.65 -3.33
N ASN A 427 -8.20 18.80 -4.32
CA ASN A 427 -8.56 18.64 -5.74
C ASN A 427 -8.84 17.18 -6.11
N SER A 428 -8.27 16.21 -5.38
CA SER A 428 -8.51 14.78 -5.61
C SER A 428 -9.82 14.27 -5.04
N VAL A 429 -10.51 15.06 -4.19
CA VAL A 429 -11.79 14.66 -3.58
C VAL A 429 -12.87 14.58 -4.67
N PRO A 430 -13.43 13.40 -4.94
CA PRO A 430 -14.50 13.25 -5.92
C PRO A 430 -15.74 14.02 -5.46
N ILE A 431 -16.35 14.79 -6.36
CA ILE A 431 -17.58 15.54 -6.06
C ILE A 431 -18.78 14.58 -6.02
N ASP A 432 -18.89 13.71 -7.00
CA ASP A 432 -19.97 12.73 -7.11
C ASP A 432 -19.38 11.33 -6.93
N ILE A 433 -19.97 10.53 -6.03
CA ILE A 433 -19.52 9.18 -5.70
C ILE A 433 -20.44 8.19 -6.40
N GLU A 434 -19.85 7.34 -7.25
CA GLU A 434 -20.59 6.31 -7.97
C GLU A 434 -20.85 5.10 -7.07
N ILE A 435 -22.08 4.60 -7.10
CA ILE A 435 -22.52 3.38 -6.44
C ILE A 435 -22.93 2.41 -7.54
N LYS A 436 -22.36 1.20 -7.53
CA LYS A 436 -22.65 0.15 -8.51
C LYS A 436 -23.21 -1.08 -7.83
N LEU A 437 -24.42 -1.45 -8.24
CA LEU A 437 -25.16 -2.62 -7.76
C LEU A 437 -25.57 -3.46 -8.97
N ASP A 438 -24.87 -4.56 -9.22
CA ASP A 438 -25.01 -5.39 -10.42
C ASP A 438 -24.93 -4.55 -11.72
N ASP A 439 -26.03 -4.47 -12.46
CA ASP A 439 -26.16 -3.69 -13.71
C ASP A 439 -26.68 -2.26 -13.49
N TRP A 440 -27.00 -1.89 -12.24
CA TRP A 440 -27.46 -0.56 -11.90
C TRP A 440 -26.30 0.28 -11.37
N SER A 441 -26.28 1.55 -11.77
CA SER A 441 -25.39 2.55 -11.19
C SER A 441 -26.18 3.79 -10.76
N GLY A 442 -25.78 4.36 -9.64
CA GLY A 442 -26.29 5.61 -9.11
C GLY A 442 -25.14 6.51 -8.68
N MET A 443 -25.43 7.79 -8.49
CA MET A 443 -24.45 8.76 -8.01
C MET A 443 -25.00 9.50 -6.80
N SER A 444 -24.17 9.71 -5.78
CA SER A 444 -24.49 10.55 -4.64
C SER A 444 -23.33 11.47 -4.28
N ARG A 445 -23.64 12.71 -3.94
CA ARG A 445 -22.65 13.67 -3.47
C ARG A 445 -22.40 13.55 -1.97
N ASP A 446 -23.48 13.47 -1.20
CA ASP A 446 -23.51 13.61 0.25
C ASP A 446 -24.63 12.78 0.91
N GLY A 447 -25.27 11.87 0.18
CA GLY A 447 -26.39 11.05 0.69
C GLY A 447 -27.77 11.70 0.64
N THR A 448 -27.89 12.99 0.29
CA THR A 448 -29.18 13.70 0.34
C THR A 448 -30.21 13.23 -0.69
N ASN A 449 -29.77 12.55 -1.75
CA ASN A 449 -30.62 12.04 -2.82
C ASN A 449 -31.08 10.58 -2.60
N GLU A 450 -31.08 10.10 -1.36
CA GLU A 450 -31.50 8.73 -0.99
C GLU A 450 -32.86 8.34 -1.59
N GLU A 451 -33.90 9.15 -1.38
CA GLU A 451 -35.26 8.85 -1.88
C GLU A 451 -35.29 8.74 -3.42
N GLN A 452 -34.52 9.59 -4.11
CA GLN A 452 -34.41 9.55 -5.56
C GLN A 452 -33.74 8.26 -6.03
N LEU A 453 -32.60 7.89 -5.43
CA LEU A 453 -31.86 6.69 -5.80
C LEU A 453 -32.64 5.41 -5.52
N ILE A 454 -33.39 5.36 -4.40
CA ILE A 454 -34.31 4.25 -4.10
C ILE A 454 -35.40 4.15 -5.17
N SER A 455 -35.96 5.28 -5.62
CA SER A 455 -36.98 5.29 -6.68
C SER A 455 -36.42 4.81 -8.03
N GLU A 456 -35.22 5.26 -8.40
CA GLU A 456 -34.54 4.84 -9.62
C GLU A 456 -34.19 3.34 -9.59
N LEU A 457 -33.69 2.84 -8.45
CA LEU A 457 -33.45 1.43 -8.22
C LEU A 457 -34.75 0.61 -8.33
N GLN A 458 -35.84 1.09 -7.72
CA GLN A 458 -37.14 0.44 -7.79
C GLN A 458 -37.65 0.35 -9.24
N GLN A 459 -37.52 1.43 -10.02
CA GLN A 459 -37.89 1.43 -11.44
C GLN A 459 -37.05 0.45 -12.25
N HIS A 460 -35.74 0.39 -12.01
CA HIS A 460 -34.84 -0.55 -12.68
C HIS A 460 -35.22 -2.00 -12.40
N ILE A 461 -35.43 -2.35 -11.13
CA ILE A 461 -35.82 -3.71 -10.73
C ILE A 461 -37.22 -4.05 -11.23
N GLN A 462 -38.16 -3.10 -11.20
CA GLN A 462 -39.50 -3.30 -11.76
C GLN A 462 -39.48 -3.55 -13.27
N SER A 463 -38.62 -2.86 -14.03
CA SER A 463 -38.43 -3.13 -15.46
C SER A 463 -37.90 -4.54 -15.71
N LYS A 464 -36.90 -4.99 -14.93
CA LYS A 464 -36.37 -6.36 -15.00
C LYS A 464 -37.43 -7.41 -14.64
N LYS A 465 -38.25 -7.14 -13.63
CA LYS A 465 -39.39 -7.97 -13.23
C LYS A 465 -40.42 -8.07 -14.36
N GLU A 466 -40.79 -6.96 -15.00
CA GLU A 466 -41.74 -6.97 -16.13
C GLU A 466 -41.22 -7.79 -17.32
N ASP A 467 -39.93 -7.67 -17.64
CA ASP A 467 -39.31 -8.46 -18.70
C ASP A 467 -39.27 -9.96 -18.36
N ALA A 468 -39.01 -10.33 -17.11
CA ALA A 468 -39.10 -11.71 -16.63
C ALA A 468 -40.53 -12.25 -16.72
N LEU A 469 -41.53 -11.45 -16.33
CA LEU A 469 -42.95 -11.82 -16.44
C LEU A 469 -43.40 -11.98 -17.90
N ARG A 470 -42.91 -11.13 -18.82
CA ARG A 470 -43.19 -11.25 -20.27
C ARG A 470 -42.64 -12.54 -20.88
N LYS A 471 -41.54 -13.06 -20.33
CA LYS A 471 -40.93 -14.34 -20.74
C LYS A 471 -41.68 -15.54 -20.14
N ASN A 472 -42.35 -15.39 -18.99
CA ASN A 472 -43.15 -16.43 -18.34
C ASN A 472 -44.53 -16.63 -19.04
N LYS A 473 -44.54 -17.22 -20.23
CA LYS A 473 -45.77 -17.51 -21.02
C LYS A 473 -46.10 -18.99 -21.06
N LEU A 474 -47.39 -19.30 -21.29
CA LEU A 474 -47.84 -20.67 -21.57
C LEU A 474 -47.12 -21.23 -22.80
N SER A 475 -46.46 -22.37 -22.63
CA SER A 475 -45.83 -23.11 -23.71
C SER A 475 -46.86 -23.49 -24.79
N MET A 476 -46.39 -23.60 -26.05
CA MET A 476 -47.20 -24.01 -27.20
C MET A 476 -47.94 -25.34 -26.95
N LYS A 477 -47.36 -26.21 -26.13
CA LYS A 477 -47.95 -27.50 -25.72
C LYS A 477 -49.21 -27.35 -24.87
N ASN A 478 -49.27 -26.33 -24.00
CA ASN A 478 -50.45 -26.04 -23.20
C ASN A 478 -51.59 -25.51 -24.10
N TRP A 479 -51.26 -24.70 -25.11
CA TRP A 479 -52.23 -24.25 -26.11
C TRP A 479 -52.78 -25.39 -26.96
N MET A 480 -51.91 -26.33 -27.38
CA MET A 480 -52.36 -27.54 -28.09
C MET A 480 -53.27 -28.41 -27.22
N ALA A 481 -52.97 -28.53 -25.92
CA ALA A 481 -53.81 -29.26 -24.97
C ALA A 481 -55.21 -28.62 -24.81
N LEU A 482 -55.32 -27.29 -24.80
CA LEU A 482 -56.62 -26.61 -24.79
C LEU A 482 -57.44 -26.93 -26.05
N VAL A 483 -56.83 -26.81 -27.24
CA VAL A 483 -57.50 -27.07 -28.52
C VAL A 483 -57.93 -28.53 -28.63
N ALA A 484 -57.06 -29.47 -28.22
CA ALA A 484 -57.39 -30.89 -28.17
C ALA A 484 -58.51 -31.19 -27.16
N GLY A 485 -58.44 -30.59 -25.96
CA GLY A 485 -59.46 -30.76 -24.91
C GLY A 485 -60.85 -30.30 -25.34
N ILE A 486 -60.95 -29.16 -26.03
CA ILE A 486 -62.21 -28.65 -26.59
C ILE A 486 -62.68 -29.51 -27.76
N GLY A 487 -61.78 -29.93 -28.65
CA GLY A 487 -62.11 -30.80 -29.78
C GLY A 487 -62.69 -32.14 -29.35
N PHE A 488 -62.08 -32.79 -28.35
CA PHE A 488 -62.58 -34.04 -27.79
C PHE A 488 -63.88 -33.88 -27.00
N PHE A 489 -64.11 -32.71 -26.39
CA PHE A 489 -65.37 -32.40 -25.71
C PHE A 489 -66.54 -32.33 -26.70
N ILE A 490 -66.34 -31.62 -27.82
CA ILE A 490 -67.37 -31.42 -28.86
C ILE A 490 -67.68 -32.75 -29.58
N LEU A 491 -66.66 -33.54 -29.92
CA LEU A 491 -66.81 -34.83 -30.60
C LEU A 491 -67.31 -35.95 -29.66
N GLY A 492 -67.16 -35.77 -28.34
CA GLY A 492 -67.44 -36.80 -27.33
C GLY A 492 -68.87 -36.83 -26.79
N ILE A 493 -69.80 -36.02 -27.31
CA ILE A 493 -71.22 -36.02 -26.92
C ILE A 493 -71.86 -37.35 -27.36
N GLY A 494 -71.66 -38.40 -26.57
CA GLY A 494 -72.14 -39.77 -26.82
C GLY A 494 -71.14 -40.90 -26.55
N THR A 495 -69.84 -40.61 -26.32
CA THR A 495 -68.80 -41.63 -26.08
C THR A 495 -67.94 -41.31 -24.85
N LEU A 496 -67.97 -42.18 -23.84
CA LEU A 496 -67.29 -41.98 -22.55
C LEU A 496 -65.76 -41.77 -22.68
N VAL A 497 -65.11 -42.45 -23.63
CA VAL A 497 -63.65 -42.42 -23.80
C VAL A 497 -63.15 -41.03 -24.24
N LEU A 498 -63.85 -40.37 -25.16
CA LEU A 498 -63.49 -39.02 -25.62
C LEU A 498 -63.73 -37.96 -24.55
N PHE A 499 -64.74 -38.16 -23.69
CA PHE A 499 -64.98 -37.30 -22.53
C PHE A 499 -63.85 -37.39 -21.50
N ILE A 500 -63.34 -38.60 -21.22
CA ILE A 500 -62.18 -38.79 -20.33
C ILE A 500 -60.91 -38.17 -20.93
N ALA A 501 -60.69 -38.33 -22.24
CA ALA A 501 -59.56 -37.69 -22.93
C ALA A 501 -59.63 -36.15 -22.83
N SER A 502 -60.81 -35.57 -23.04
CA SER A 502 -61.04 -34.13 -22.85
C SER A 502 -60.68 -33.67 -21.43
N ALA A 503 -61.10 -34.41 -20.40
CA ALA A 503 -60.80 -34.09 -19.01
C ALA A 503 -59.30 -34.12 -18.70
N ILE A 504 -58.54 -35.07 -19.27
CA ILE A 504 -57.08 -35.16 -19.12
C ILE A 504 -56.39 -33.97 -19.80
N PHE A 505 -56.77 -33.62 -21.03
CA PHE A 505 -56.18 -32.48 -21.74
C PHE A 505 -56.51 -31.13 -21.08
N LEU A 506 -57.73 -30.98 -20.53
CA LEU A 506 -58.09 -29.83 -19.70
C LEU A 506 -57.31 -29.81 -18.37
N MET A 507 -57.03 -30.97 -17.76
CA MET A 507 -56.19 -31.07 -16.56
C MET A 507 -54.74 -30.63 -16.84
N VAL A 508 -54.16 -31.06 -17.97
CA VAL A 508 -52.81 -30.62 -18.40
C VAL A 508 -52.78 -29.10 -18.64
N PHE A 509 -53.79 -28.55 -19.30
CA PHE A 509 -53.89 -27.10 -19.52
C PHE A 509 -54.02 -26.31 -18.20
N THR A 510 -54.87 -26.78 -17.29
CA THR A 510 -55.05 -26.14 -15.96
C THR A 510 -53.81 -26.26 -15.08
N ASN A 511 -53.06 -27.37 -15.15
CA ASN A 511 -51.76 -27.50 -14.48
C ASN A 511 -50.71 -26.54 -15.06
N GLY A 512 -50.66 -26.38 -16.39
CA GLY A 512 -49.83 -25.38 -17.05
C GLY A 512 -50.17 -23.94 -16.63
N LEU A 513 -51.45 -23.62 -16.50
CA LEU A 513 -51.91 -22.34 -15.94
C LEU A 513 -51.52 -22.15 -14.47
N MET A 514 -51.62 -23.21 -13.66
CA MET A 514 -51.21 -23.17 -12.25
C MET A 514 -49.69 -22.99 -12.09
N ASN A 515 -48.88 -23.61 -12.95
CA ASN A 515 -47.43 -23.44 -12.95
C ASN A 515 -47.01 -22.02 -13.38
N VAL A 516 -47.63 -21.44 -14.42
CA VAL A 516 -47.37 -20.04 -14.80
C VAL A 516 -47.70 -19.10 -13.65
N LYS A 517 -48.84 -19.29 -12.97
CA LYS A 517 -49.23 -18.49 -11.79
C LYS A 517 -48.32 -18.70 -10.57
N ARG A 518 -47.80 -19.92 -10.36
CA ARG A 518 -46.81 -20.20 -9.30
C ARG A 518 -45.49 -19.52 -9.60
N ASN A 519 -45.02 -19.62 -10.85
CA ASN A 519 -43.79 -18.97 -11.30
C ASN A 519 -43.92 -17.44 -11.27
N GLU A 520 -45.08 -16.88 -11.63
CA GLU A 520 -45.37 -15.45 -11.51
C GLU A 520 -45.23 -14.99 -10.05
N LYS A 521 -45.83 -15.70 -9.09
CA LYS A 521 -45.66 -15.41 -7.67
C LYS A 521 -44.21 -15.57 -7.18
N ALA A 522 -43.49 -16.58 -7.66
CA ALA A 522 -42.09 -16.78 -7.31
C ALA A 522 -41.20 -15.67 -7.88
N ILE A 523 -41.44 -15.25 -9.13
CA ILE A 523 -40.78 -14.10 -9.76
C ILE A 523 -41.06 -12.83 -8.94
N GLU A 524 -42.32 -12.58 -8.58
CA GLU A 524 -42.69 -11.44 -7.74
C GLU A 524 -41.93 -11.44 -6.41
N GLN A 525 -41.91 -12.57 -5.69
CA GLN A 525 -41.22 -12.69 -4.40
C GLN A 525 -39.71 -12.51 -4.54
N ASN A 526 -39.08 -13.14 -5.53
CA ASN A 526 -37.63 -13.03 -5.74
C ASN A 526 -37.20 -11.59 -6.05
N TYR A 527 -37.95 -10.87 -6.88
CA TYR A 527 -37.63 -9.47 -7.20
C TYR A 527 -37.96 -8.50 -6.05
N GLU A 528 -38.92 -8.82 -5.19
CA GLU A 528 -39.19 -8.08 -3.94
C GLU A 528 -38.01 -8.23 -2.96
N GLU A 529 -37.55 -9.46 -2.75
CA GLU A 529 -36.39 -9.75 -1.88
C GLU A 529 -35.10 -9.14 -2.45
N LEU A 530 -34.90 -9.22 -3.77
CA LEU A 530 -33.80 -8.58 -4.47
C LEU A 530 -33.80 -7.06 -4.26
N PHE A 531 -34.97 -6.43 -4.36
CA PHE A 531 -35.10 -4.98 -4.13
C PHE A 531 -34.80 -4.62 -2.67
N GLU A 532 -35.35 -5.33 -1.69
CA GLU A 532 -35.08 -5.02 -0.29
C GLU A 532 -33.61 -5.23 0.09
N ASN A 533 -32.94 -6.25 -0.45
CA ASN A 533 -31.49 -6.45 -0.25
C ASN A 533 -30.68 -5.30 -0.89
N HIS A 534 -30.93 -4.98 -2.16
CA HIS A 534 -30.23 -3.89 -2.84
C HIS A 534 -30.47 -2.53 -2.19
N LYS A 535 -31.69 -2.29 -1.71
CA LYS A 535 -32.05 -1.08 -0.97
C LYS A 535 -31.29 -1.00 0.36
N GLN A 536 -31.15 -2.09 1.10
CA GLN A 536 -30.32 -2.12 2.31
C GLN A 536 -28.85 -1.81 2.02
N ILE A 537 -28.29 -2.42 0.96
CA ILE A 537 -26.91 -2.14 0.52
C ILE A 537 -26.76 -0.67 0.09
N LEU A 538 -27.71 -0.13 -0.67
CA LEU A 538 -27.71 1.25 -1.12
C LEU A 538 -27.72 2.21 0.08
N VAL A 539 -28.66 2.03 1.02
CA VAL A 539 -28.76 2.87 2.22
C VAL A 539 -27.49 2.77 3.07
N ALA A 540 -26.93 1.57 3.23
CA ALA A 540 -25.66 1.40 3.95
C ALA A 540 -24.49 2.10 3.23
N THR A 541 -24.44 2.03 1.90
CA THR A 541 -23.42 2.73 1.10
C THR A 541 -23.58 4.26 1.20
N LEU A 542 -24.82 4.76 1.20
CA LEU A 542 -25.10 6.19 1.42
C LEU A 542 -24.71 6.64 2.83
N SER A 543 -24.91 5.79 3.84
CA SER A 543 -24.40 6.05 5.20
C SER A 543 -22.87 6.17 5.21
N ASP A 544 -22.16 5.22 4.57
CA ASP A 544 -20.71 5.28 4.42
C ASP A 544 -20.26 6.57 3.71
N ILE A 545 -21.00 7.05 2.70
CA ILE A 545 -20.73 8.34 2.03
C ILE A 545 -20.86 9.52 3.00
N VAL A 546 -21.94 9.58 3.77
CA VAL A 546 -22.16 10.65 4.76
C VAL A 546 -21.05 10.65 5.80
N ASP A 547 -20.70 9.48 6.32
CA ASP A 547 -19.65 9.32 7.33
C ASP A 547 -18.27 9.67 6.76
N TYR A 548 -17.98 9.25 5.53
CA TYR A 548 -16.75 9.64 4.82
C TYR A 548 -16.65 11.16 4.68
N ARG A 549 -17.70 11.83 4.20
CA ARG A 549 -17.70 13.29 4.00
C ARG A 549 -17.50 14.03 5.32
N ARG A 550 -18.12 13.55 6.39
CA ARG A 550 -17.95 14.10 7.73
C ARG A 550 -16.53 13.91 8.25
N GLU A 551 -15.99 12.69 8.13
CA GLU A 551 -14.62 12.38 8.57
C GLU A 551 -13.60 13.20 7.76
N TYR A 552 -13.70 13.23 6.43
CA TYR A 552 -12.84 14.04 5.57
C TYR A 552 -12.86 15.53 5.97
N ALA A 553 -14.05 16.12 6.13
CA ALA A 553 -14.17 17.52 6.51
C ALA A 553 -13.55 17.81 7.89
N ALA A 554 -13.71 16.90 8.85
CA ALA A 554 -13.12 17.03 10.18
C ALA A 554 -11.58 16.95 10.14
N GLU A 555 -11.03 16.05 9.32
CA GLU A 555 -9.57 15.90 9.18
C GLU A 555 -8.95 17.06 8.38
N ASP A 556 -9.60 17.54 7.32
CA ASP A 556 -9.13 18.68 6.51
C ASP A 556 -9.05 19.99 7.30
N MET A 557 -9.87 20.15 8.36
CA MET A 557 -9.75 21.29 9.29
C MET A 557 -8.39 21.36 10.00
N ASN A 558 -7.65 20.26 10.07
CA ASN A 558 -6.32 20.22 10.71
C ASN A 558 -5.21 20.81 9.82
N ALA A 559 -5.46 21.07 8.53
CA ALA A 559 -4.44 21.55 7.58
C ALA A 559 -3.74 22.84 8.04
N GLY A 560 -4.44 23.75 8.72
CA GLY A 560 -3.87 25.03 9.18
C GLY A 560 -2.86 24.91 10.34
N LYS A 561 -2.92 23.81 11.12
CA LYS A 561 -2.13 23.67 12.35
C LYS A 561 -0.61 23.70 12.14
N ILE A 562 -0.15 23.21 10.98
CA ILE A 562 1.28 23.10 10.68
C ILE A 562 1.87 24.48 10.38
N GLY A 563 1.16 25.31 9.61
CA GLY A 563 1.54 26.70 9.38
C GLY A 563 1.65 27.46 10.71
N ASP A 564 0.60 27.38 11.53
CA ASP A 564 0.56 28.02 12.85
C ASP A 564 1.70 27.59 13.78
N LEU A 565 2.10 26.31 13.72
CA LEU A 565 3.21 25.75 14.50
C LEU A 565 4.57 26.28 14.01
N LEU A 566 4.82 26.21 12.70
CA LEU A 566 6.14 26.51 12.12
C LEU A 566 6.41 28.01 11.98
N GLU A 567 5.38 28.86 11.90
CA GLU A 567 5.54 30.32 11.93
C GLU A 567 6.18 30.82 13.24
N GLN A 568 5.95 30.11 14.35
CA GLN A 568 6.50 30.45 15.67
C GLN A 568 7.97 30.04 15.84
N VAL A 569 8.48 29.22 14.93
CA VAL A 569 9.84 28.67 14.96
C VAL A 569 10.83 29.62 14.29
N THR A 570 11.95 29.88 14.97
CA THR A 570 13.10 30.55 14.35
C THR A 570 14.39 29.74 14.52
N PRO A 571 15.29 29.73 13.51
CA PRO A 571 16.56 29.00 13.61
C PRO A 571 17.39 29.39 14.83
N GLU A 572 17.35 30.67 15.20
CA GLU A 572 18.10 31.21 16.33
C GLU A 572 17.74 30.48 17.63
N GLN A 573 16.47 30.15 17.85
CA GLN A 573 16.00 29.44 19.06
C GLN A 573 16.72 28.11 19.29
N TYR A 574 17.17 27.45 18.23
CA TYR A 574 17.78 26.11 18.29
C TYR A 574 19.28 26.10 18.08
N THR A 575 19.90 27.26 17.87
CA THR A 575 21.36 27.41 17.86
C THR A 575 21.98 27.55 19.27
N TYR A 576 21.18 27.62 20.34
CA TYR A 576 21.65 28.06 21.68
C TYR A 576 21.55 27.06 22.83
N SER A 577 21.59 25.75 22.59
CA SER A 577 21.41 24.79 23.70
C SER A 577 22.70 24.49 24.51
N THR A 578 22.66 24.91 25.78
CA THR A 578 23.14 24.21 27.00
C THR A 578 24.56 24.39 27.57
N TYR A 579 25.67 24.18 26.86
CA TYR A 579 27.00 24.27 27.53
C TYR A 579 27.47 25.69 27.88
N ASP A 580 26.97 26.72 27.19
CA ASP A 580 27.32 28.12 27.49
C ASP A 580 26.40 28.74 28.55
N SER A 581 25.15 28.29 28.66
CA SER A 581 24.20 28.77 29.68
C SER A 581 24.72 28.50 31.09
N ALA A 582 25.37 27.35 31.30
CA ALA A 582 26.00 27.00 32.57
C ALA A 582 27.25 27.84 32.87
N ARG A 583 27.95 28.40 31.87
CA ARG A 583 29.10 29.30 32.07
C ARG A 583 28.70 30.77 32.22
N ALA A 584 27.65 31.21 31.53
CA ALA A 584 27.16 32.58 31.61
C ALA A 584 26.72 32.95 33.04
N VAL A 585 26.13 32.00 33.78
CA VAL A 585 25.71 32.18 35.18
C VAL A 585 26.90 32.18 36.16
N ILE A 586 28.03 31.54 35.81
CA ILE A 586 29.23 31.50 36.66
C ILE A 586 30.12 32.73 36.44
N SER A 587 30.06 33.37 35.27
CA SER A 587 30.78 34.64 35.01
C SER A 587 30.05 35.89 35.51
N SER A 588 28.86 35.75 36.08
CA SER A 588 28.05 36.87 36.60
C SER A 588 28.02 36.97 38.13
N HIS A 589 28.98 36.38 38.83
CA HIS A 589 29.17 36.54 40.29
C HIS A 589 30.60 36.91 40.67
#